data_AF-A0A2C6CJF6-F1
#
_entry.id   AF-A0A2C6CJF6-F1
#
_cell.length_a   1.000
_cell.length_b   1.000
_cell.length_c   1.000
_cell.angle_alpha   90.00
_cell.angle_beta   90.00
_cell.angle_gamma   90.00
#
_symmetry.space_group_name_H-M   'P 1'
#
loop_
_entity.id
_entity.type
_entity.pdbx_description
1 polymer ?
#
loop_
_entity_poly.entity_id
_entity_poly.type
_entity_poly.pdbx_seq_one_letter_code
_entity_poly.pdbx_strand_id
1 'polypeptide(L)'
;MSKSNLLLIFFVSLLFASNSLVAQSTDTIAREAWFDHIIEVVYAEEELSEDETEWVKYLLIEGCKCNALEKTEEMEKCGKVLLKSSGLPESQEDLDRMTVAQQRKFSLLTPLMSVVGTCPE
;
A
#
# COMPACT_ATOMS: atom_id res chain seq x y z
N MET A 1 -38.33 27.02 39.13
CA MET A 1 -37.39 25.92 39.40
C MET A 1 -37.97 24.64 38.85
N SER A 2 -37.44 24.12 37.74
CA SER A 2 -37.59 22.71 37.37
C SER A 2 -36.33 22.32 36.59
N LYS A 3 -35.37 21.74 37.32
CA LYS A 3 -34.10 21.23 36.78
C LYS A 3 -34.29 19.74 36.52
N SER A 4 -34.94 19.39 35.42
CA SER A 4 -35.02 18.00 34.96
C SER A 4 -35.30 18.04 33.47
N ASN A 5 -34.26 17.99 32.63
CA ASN A 5 -34.31 17.56 31.21
C ASN A 5 -32.97 17.84 30.49
N LEU A 6 -31.83 17.54 31.11
CA LEU A 6 -30.53 17.79 30.46
C LEU A 6 -29.48 16.68 30.71
N LEU A 7 -29.91 15.50 31.17
CA LEU A 7 -29.01 14.38 31.45
C LEU A 7 -29.26 13.14 30.59
N LEU A 8 -30.26 13.14 29.71
CA LEU A 8 -30.65 11.97 28.91
C LEU A 8 -30.20 12.00 27.44
N ILE A 9 -29.46 13.04 27.02
CA ILE A 9 -28.99 13.16 25.62
C ILE A 9 -27.54 12.69 25.47
N PHE A 10 -26.77 12.59 26.55
CA PHE A 10 -25.33 12.27 26.45
C PHE A 10 -25.02 10.76 26.39
N PHE A 11 -25.96 9.88 26.72
CA PHE A 11 -25.68 8.43 26.83
C PHE A 11 -25.95 7.62 25.55
N VAL A 12 -26.66 8.17 24.57
CA VAL A 12 -27.01 7.43 23.33
C VAL A 12 -25.97 7.59 22.22
N SER A 13 -25.13 8.63 22.28
CA SER A 13 -24.12 8.90 21.24
C SER A 13 -22.85 8.03 21.37
N LEU A 14 -22.66 7.31 22.48
CA LEU A 14 -21.45 6.51 22.75
C LEU A 14 -21.54 5.06 22.22
N LEU A 15 -22.73 4.59 21.83
CA LEU A 15 -22.91 3.20 21.36
C LEU A 15 -22.85 3.07 19.83
N PHE A 16 -22.86 4.17 19.09
CA PHE A 16 -22.79 4.15 17.62
C PHE A 16 -21.39 4.41 17.06
N ALA A 17 -20.41 4.73 17.90
CA ALA A 17 -19.03 4.96 17.45
C ALA A 17 -18.23 3.65 17.24
N SER A 18 -18.68 2.52 17.81
CA SER A 18 -17.92 1.27 17.83
C SER A 18 -17.98 0.46 16.53
N ASN A 19 -18.97 0.69 15.67
CA ASN A 19 -19.18 -0.15 14.48
C ASN A 19 -18.39 0.31 13.26
N SER A 20 -17.87 1.54 13.26
CA SER A 20 -17.06 2.05 12.14
C SER A 20 -15.59 1.65 12.21
N LEU A 21 -15.08 1.28 13.39
CA LEU A 21 -13.67 0.88 13.56
C LEU A 21 -13.41 -0.58 13.12
N VAL A 22 -14.39 -1.46 13.33
CA VAL A 22 -14.24 -2.91 13.06
C VAL A 22 -14.19 -3.19 11.56
N ALA A 23 -15.03 -2.52 10.76
CA ALA A 23 -15.06 -2.73 9.31
C ALA A 23 -13.76 -2.29 8.60
N GLN A 24 -13.11 -1.22 9.09
CA GLN A 24 -11.85 -0.73 8.52
C GLN A 24 -10.64 -1.59 8.95
N SER A 25 -10.69 -2.18 10.15
CA SER A 25 -9.61 -3.04 10.67
C SER A 25 -9.51 -4.39 9.95
N THR A 26 -10.64 -5.01 9.59
CA THR A 26 -10.64 -6.33 8.92
C THR A 26 -10.09 -6.22 7.50
N ASP A 27 -10.45 -5.17 6.78
CA ASP A 27 -9.95 -4.87 5.44
C ASP A 27 -8.44 -4.59 5.45
N THR A 28 -7.96 -3.89 6.48
CA THR A 28 -6.53 -3.60 6.65
C THR A 28 -5.72 -4.87 6.94
N ILE A 29 -6.19 -5.74 7.84
CA ILE A 29 -5.51 -7.00 8.19
C ILE A 29 -5.47 -7.97 7.02
N ALA A 30 -6.58 -8.11 6.27
CA ALA A 30 -6.63 -8.96 5.09
C ALA A 30 -5.67 -8.48 4.00
N ARG A 31 -5.55 -7.15 3.84
CA ARG A 31 -4.65 -6.52 2.89
C ARG A 31 -3.17 -6.66 3.27
N GLU A 32 -2.84 -6.52 4.56
CA GLU A 32 -1.48 -6.76 5.05
C GLU A 32 -1.06 -8.22 4.84
N ALA A 33 -1.92 -9.18 5.17
CA ALA A 33 -1.66 -10.61 4.91
C ALA A 33 -1.52 -10.92 3.41
N TRP A 34 -2.26 -10.21 2.56
CA TRP A 34 -2.10 -10.32 1.11
C TRP A 34 -0.75 -9.80 0.63
N PHE A 35 -0.27 -8.66 1.14
CA PHE A 35 1.06 -8.15 0.82
C PHE A 35 2.16 -9.12 1.25
N ASP A 36 2.04 -9.72 2.43
CA ASP A 36 2.98 -10.74 2.92
C ASP A 36 3.03 -11.95 1.98
N HIS A 37 1.85 -12.41 1.53
CA HIS A 37 1.76 -13.50 0.56
C HIS A 37 2.40 -13.14 -0.79
N ILE A 38 2.17 -11.94 -1.30
CA ILE A 38 2.81 -11.47 -2.54
C ILE A 38 4.32 -11.48 -2.40
N ILE A 39 4.86 -11.01 -1.27
CA ILE A 39 6.30 -11.01 -1.04
C ILE A 39 6.84 -12.44 -1.00
N GLU A 40 6.17 -13.34 -0.28
CA GLU A 40 6.57 -14.75 -0.20
C GLU A 40 6.59 -15.42 -1.58
N VAL A 41 5.58 -15.16 -2.42
CA VAL A 41 5.48 -15.80 -3.75
C VAL A 41 6.46 -15.18 -4.75
N VAL A 42 6.55 -13.85 -4.79
CA VAL A 42 7.34 -13.13 -5.79
C VAL A 42 8.84 -13.27 -5.51
N TYR A 43 9.22 -13.29 -4.24
CA TYR A 43 10.62 -13.35 -3.80
C TYR A 43 10.97 -14.68 -3.13
N ALA A 44 10.24 -15.77 -3.42
CA ALA A 44 10.46 -17.08 -2.83
C ALA A 44 11.92 -17.59 -2.96
N GLU A 45 12.61 -17.19 -4.03
CA GLU A 45 13.98 -17.58 -4.35
C GLU A 45 15.01 -16.49 -4.01
N GLU A 46 14.60 -15.38 -3.41
CA GLU A 46 15.43 -14.22 -3.16
C GLU A 46 15.53 -13.91 -1.66
N GLU A 47 16.77 -13.75 -1.17
CA GLU A 47 16.99 -13.37 0.22
C GLU A 47 16.80 -11.85 0.37
N LEU A 48 15.66 -11.45 0.93
CA LEU A 48 15.38 -10.06 1.28
C LEU A 48 15.89 -9.77 2.69
N SER A 49 16.60 -8.66 2.84
CA SER A 49 16.84 -8.07 4.15
C SER A 49 15.54 -7.53 4.75
N GLU A 50 15.56 -7.24 6.06
CA GLU A 50 14.43 -6.61 6.75
C GLU A 50 14.08 -5.25 6.12
N ASP A 51 15.09 -4.40 5.87
CA ASP A 51 14.93 -3.10 5.19
C ASP A 51 14.30 -3.24 3.79
N GLU A 52 14.69 -4.26 3.02
CA GLU A 52 14.14 -4.51 1.68
C GLU A 52 12.70 -5.01 1.77
N THR A 53 12.41 -5.87 2.74
CA THR A 53 11.06 -6.40 2.99
C THR A 53 10.11 -5.25 3.36
N GLU A 54 10.53 -4.39 4.29
CA GLU A 54 9.75 -3.20 4.67
C GLU A 54 9.55 -2.25 3.49
N TRP A 55 10.60 -2.02 2.70
CA TRP A 55 10.52 -1.16 1.53
C TRP A 55 9.58 -1.72 0.45
N VAL A 56 9.61 -3.04 0.18
CA VAL A 56 8.68 -3.70 -0.74
C VAL A 56 7.24 -3.62 -0.23
N LYS A 57 7.00 -3.87 1.07
CA LYS A 57 5.66 -3.71 1.68
C LYS A 57 5.14 -2.29 1.51
N TYR A 58 6.00 -1.30 1.74
CA TYR A 58 5.66 0.11 1.52
C TYR A 58 5.23 0.37 0.07
N LEU A 59 5.92 -0.19 -0.92
CA LEU A 59 5.53 -0.06 -2.32
C LEU A 59 4.20 -0.73 -2.66
N LEU A 60 3.87 -1.85 -2.01
CA LEU A 60 2.58 -2.50 -2.21
C LEU A 60 1.43 -1.70 -1.56
N ILE A 61 1.70 -1.00 -0.47
CA ILE A 61 0.74 -0.13 0.23
C ILE A 61 0.51 1.19 -0.53
N GLU A 62 1.59 1.88 -0.87
CA GLU A 62 1.57 3.18 -1.58
C GLU A 62 1.49 3.03 -3.09
N GLY A 63 1.52 1.79 -3.56
CA GLY A 63 1.34 1.43 -4.96
C GLY A 63 0.03 1.95 -5.53
N CYS A 64 -0.08 1.85 -6.86
CA CYS A 64 -1.29 2.27 -7.56
C CYS A 64 -2.50 1.62 -6.93
N LYS A 65 -3.57 2.40 -6.75
CA LYS A 65 -4.77 1.90 -6.06
C LYS A 65 -5.24 0.68 -6.81
N CYS A 66 -5.27 -0.44 -6.11
CA CYS A 66 -5.74 -1.67 -6.68
C CYS A 66 -7.25 -1.57 -6.92
N ASN A 67 -7.64 -1.08 -8.09
CA ASN A 67 -9.01 -1.03 -8.55
C ASN A 67 -9.04 -1.54 -9.99
N ALA A 68 -10.03 -2.39 -10.30
CA ALA A 68 -10.17 -3.05 -11.60
C ALA A 68 -10.45 -2.08 -12.79
N LEU A 69 -10.42 -0.77 -12.56
CA LEU A 69 -10.90 0.27 -13.47
C LEU A 69 -9.86 1.35 -13.81
N GLU A 70 -8.61 1.24 -13.36
CA GLU A 70 -7.61 2.27 -13.68
C GLU A 70 -7.37 2.32 -15.18
N LYS A 71 -7.48 3.52 -15.75
CA LYS A 71 -7.10 3.76 -17.14
C LYS A 71 -5.58 3.62 -17.24
N THR A 72 -5.07 3.13 -18.37
CA THR A 72 -3.61 2.99 -18.62
C THR A 72 -2.82 4.27 -18.27
N GLU A 73 -3.37 5.44 -18.56
CA GLU A 73 -2.79 6.75 -18.21
C GLU A 73 -2.65 6.99 -16.69
N GLU A 74 -3.61 6.51 -15.89
CA GLU A 74 -3.57 6.62 -14.43
C GLU A 74 -2.52 5.68 -13.84
N MET A 75 -2.40 4.46 -14.39
CA MET A 75 -1.33 3.54 -14.01
C MET A 75 0.05 4.07 -14.37
N GLU A 76 0.23 4.64 -15.57
CA GLU A 76 1.50 5.26 -15.98
C GLU A 76 1.87 6.44 -15.08
N LYS A 77 0.91 7.29 -14.75
CA LYS A 77 1.13 8.42 -13.84
C LYS A 77 1.51 7.94 -12.45
N CYS A 78 0.82 6.92 -11.95
CA CYS A 78 1.13 6.33 -10.67
C CYS A 78 2.53 5.68 -10.65
N GLY A 79 2.88 4.90 -11.67
CA GLY A 79 4.21 4.30 -11.81
C GLY A 79 5.33 5.35 -11.77
N LYS A 80 5.14 6.50 -12.43
CA LYS A 80 6.09 7.63 -12.35
C LYS A 80 6.21 8.20 -10.93
N VAL A 81 5.09 8.40 -10.24
CA VAL A 81 5.09 8.88 -8.85
C VAL A 81 5.83 7.91 -7.93
N LEU A 82 5.61 6.61 -8.11
CA LEU A 82 6.23 5.55 -7.32
C LEU A 82 7.75 5.44 -7.55
N LEU A 83 8.19 5.53 -8.81
CA LEU A 83 9.62 5.56 -9.14
C LEU A 83 10.28 6.78 -8.51
N LYS A 84 9.66 7.96 -8.65
CA LYS A 84 10.17 9.20 -8.10
C LYS A 84 10.25 9.19 -6.57
N SER A 85 9.21 8.74 -5.87
CA SER A 85 9.21 8.64 -4.39
C SER A 85 10.25 7.63 -3.89
N SER A 86 10.56 6.62 -4.69
CA SER A 86 11.57 5.60 -4.42
C SER A 86 13.01 6.03 -4.75
N GLY A 87 13.19 7.24 -5.29
CA GLY A 87 14.49 7.73 -5.76
C GLY A 87 15.03 6.93 -6.95
N LEU A 88 14.15 6.35 -7.75
CA LEU A 88 14.48 5.55 -8.91
C LEU A 88 14.41 6.38 -10.21
N PRO A 89 15.20 6.01 -11.23
CA PRO A 89 15.20 6.66 -12.53
C PRO A 89 13.82 6.72 -13.20
N GLU A 90 13.48 7.87 -13.80
CA GLU A 90 12.27 8.04 -14.61
C GLU A 90 12.57 8.00 -16.13
N SER A 91 13.84 8.06 -16.51
CA SER A 91 14.29 8.11 -17.90
C SER A 91 15.36 7.06 -18.21
N GLN A 92 15.51 6.73 -19.49
CA GLN A 92 16.55 5.79 -19.95
C GLN A 92 17.97 6.30 -19.65
N GLU A 93 18.17 7.62 -19.73
CA GLU A 93 19.47 8.26 -19.49
C GLU A 93 19.85 8.21 -18.00
N ASP A 94 18.86 8.18 -17.11
CA ASP A 94 19.03 8.04 -15.66
C ASP A 94 19.26 6.59 -15.24
N LEU A 95 18.75 5.61 -16.01
CA LEU A 95 19.01 4.17 -15.76
C LEU A 95 20.50 3.84 -15.86
N ASP A 96 21.21 4.44 -16.81
CA ASP A 96 22.65 4.22 -17.01
C ASP A 96 23.51 4.82 -15.89
N ARG A 97 22.92 5.64 -15.01
CA ARG A 97 23.60 6.34 -13.90
C ARG A 97 23.16 5.87 -12.52
N MET A 98 22.46 4.75 -12.43
CA MET A 98 22.03 4.20 -11.15
C MET A 98 23.21 3.83 -10.26
N THR A 99 23.10 4.18 -8.99
CA THR A 99 23.92 3.59 -7.93
C THR A 99 23.57 2.11 -7.73
N VAL A 100 24.46 1.34 -7.12
CA VAL A 100 24.21 -0.08 -6.80
C VAL A 100 22.95 -0.26 -5.95
N ALA A 101 22.71 0.65 -4.99
CA ALA A 101 21.51 0.62 -4.16
C ALA A 101 20.22 0.87 -4.98
N GLN A 102 20.27 1.77 -5.96
CA GLN A 102 19.15 2.00 -6.88
C GLN A 102 18.93 0.81 -7.82
N GLN A 103 20.00 0.20 -8.32
CA GLN A 103 19.90 -1.02 -9.13
C GLN A 103 19.25 -2.16 -8.36
N ARG A 104 19.63 -2.34 -7.09
CA ARG A 104 19.00 -3.33 -6.20
C ARG A 104 17.50 -3.08 -6.05
N LYS A 105 17.11 -1.85 -5.67
CA LYS A 105 15.69 -1.48 -5.56
C LYS A 105 14.94 -1.64 -6.88
N PHE A 106 15.54 -1.28 -8.01
CA PHE A 106 14.95 -1.44 -9.33
C PHE A 106 14.74 -2.92 -9.69
N SER A 107 15.71 -3.78 -9.37
CA SER A 107 15.59 -5.24 -9.57
C SER A 107 14.46 -5.84 -8.72
N LEU A 108 14.28 -5.36 -7.49
CA LEU A 108 13.18 -5.76 -6.63
C LEU A 108 11.82 -5.28 -7.17
N LEU A 109 11.76 -4.11 -7.80
CA LEU A 109 10.52 -3.56 -8.35
C LEU A 109 10.00 -4.31 -9.59
N THR A 110 10.92 -4.82 -10.41
CA THR A 110 10.59 -5.49 -11.68
C THR A 110 9.59 -6.64 -11.53
N PRO A 111 9.81 -7.62 -10.64
CA PRO A 111 8.88 -8.74 -10.50
C PRO A 111 7.53 -8.32 -9.88
N LEU A 112 7.48 -7.23 -9.09
CA LEU A 112 6.21 -6.68 -8.59
C LEU A 112 5.31 -6.16 -9.71
N MET A 113 5.86 -5.66 -10.81
CA MET A 113 5.04 -5.19 -11.94
C MET A 113 4.12 -6.28 -12.51
N SER A 114 4.45 -7.57 -12.31
CA SER A 114 3.62 -8.69 -12.76
C SER A 114 2.41 -8.96 -11.85
N VAL A 115 2.41 -8.44 -10.62
CA VAL A 115 1.34 -8.60 -9.62
C VAL A 115 0.64 -7.29 -9.27
N VAL A 116 1.25 -6.13 -9.55
CA VAL A 116 0.61 -4.82 -9.48
C VAL A 116 -0.59 -4.80 -10.43
N GLY A 117 -1.79 -4.66 -9.89
CA GLY A 117 -3.08 -4.73 -10.60
C GLY A 117 -3.86 -6.03 -10.37
N THR A 118 -3.25 -7.05 -9.75
CA THR A 118 -3.96 -8.22 -9.22
C THR A 118 -4.40 -7.88 -7.81
N CYS A 119 -5.67 -7.55 -7.59
CA CYS A 119 -6.17 -7.12 -6.28
C CYS A 119 -6.76 -8.30 -5.51
N PRO A 120 -6.61 -8.35 -4.18
CA PRO A 120 -7.46 -9.22 -3.38
C PRO A 120 -8.92 -8.79 -3.56
N GLU A 121 -9.81 -9.76 -3.75
CA GLU A 121 -11.27 -9.54 -3.85
C GLU A 121 -11.89 -9.08 -2.52
#